data_AF-A0A849Z5I6-F1
#
_entry.id   AF-A0A849Z5I6-F1
#
_cell.length_a   1.000
_cell.length_b   1.000
_cell.length_c   1.000
_cell.angle_alpha   90.00
_cell.angle_beta   90.00
_cell.angle_gamma   90.00
#
_symmetry.space_group_name_H-M   'P 1'
#
loop_
_entity.id
_entity.type
_entity.pdbx_description
1 polymer ?
#
loop_
_entity_poly.entity_id
_entity_poly.type
_entity_poly.pdbx_seq_one_letter_code
_entity_poly.pdbx_strand_id
1 'polypeptide(L)' 'MSATLRALALAKLPGDDGETRFAPGKALVRRVRGHNLWLLYRFDEEHLFVITARNQPPLPIDE' A
#
# COMPACT_ATOMS: atom_id res chain seq x y z
N MET A 1 -1.51 19.77 -4.56
CA MET A 1 -0.90 18.46 -4.27
C MET A 1 -1.67 17.44 -5.09
N SER A 2 -1.09 16.34 -5.63
CA SER A 2 -1.92 15.16 -5.34
C SER A 2 -1.84 15.08 -3.83
N ALA A 3 -2.95 14.91 -3.14
CA ALA A 3 -2.94 14.75 -1.70
C ALA A 3 -2.25 13.41 -1.34
N THR A 4 -1.18 13.02 -2.03
CA THR A 4 -1.01 11.72 -2.71
C THR A 4 -0.49 10.59 -1.83
N LEU A 5 -0.25 10.93 -0.60
CA LEU A 5 1.08 11.33 -0.17
C LEU A 5 0.84 12.44 0.87
N ARG A 6 -0.30 13.18 0.83
CA ARG A 6 -0.68 14.14 1.90
C ARG A 6 -0.94 13.42 3.18
N ALA A 7 -1.35 12.19 3.03
CA ALA A 7 -1.70 11.38 4.12
C ALA A 7 -0.96 10.09 3.96
N LEU A 8 -1.57 9.11 3.29
CA LEU A 8 -1.00 7.88 2.76
C LEU A 8 0.35 7.47 3.35
N ALA A 9 0.45 7.40 4.68
CA ALA A 9 -0.55 6.86 5.57
C ALA A 9 -1.37 7.79 6.50
N LEU A 10 -1.11 9.11 6.65
CA LEU A 10 -1.53 9.96 7.79
C LEU A 10 -1.30 9.27 9.15
N ALA A 11 -0.33 8.35 9.17
CA ALA A 11 0.15 7.56 10.29
C ALA A 11 -0.70 6.32 10.69
N LYS A 12 -0.14 5.34 11.41
CA LYS A 12 1.29 5.03 11.61
C LYS A 12 1.46 3.54 11.25
N LEU A 13 2.25 3.24 10.22
CA LEU A 13 2.32 1.90 9.63
C LEU A 13 3.69 1.28 9.75
N PRO A 14 3.75 0.29 10.63
CA PRO A 14 4.11 -1.08 10.27
C PRO A 14 3.20 -2.14 10.95
N GLY A 15 2.92 -3.31 10.37
CA GLY A 15 1.78 -3.52 9.46
C GLY A 15 0.72 -4.50 10.05
N ASP A 16 -0.53 -4.36 9.59
CA ASP A 16 -1.65 -5.31 9.76
C ASP A 16 -2.53 -5.22 8.49
N ASP A 17 -1.82 -5.26 7.36
CA ASP A 17 -2.28 -5.00 6.00
C ASP A 17 -2.06 -6.26 5.16
N GLY A 18 -2.92 -6.53 4.18
CA GLY A 18 -2.80 -7.75 3.38
C GLY A 18 -1.45 -7.85 2.67
N GLU A 19 -0.81 -9.02 2.70
CA GLU A 19 0.40 -9.24 1.91
C GLU A 19 0.04 -9.68 0.49
N THR A 20 0.73 -9.15 -0.51
CA THR A 20 0.72 -9.68 -1.87
C THR A 20 2.10 -10.13 -2.27
N ARG A 21 2.17 -11.18 -3.11
CA ARG A 21 3.41 -11.50 -3.81
C ARG A 21 3.70 -10.37 -4.80
N PHE A 22 4.89 -9.81 -4.71
CA PHE A 22 5.35 -8.75 -5.61
C PHE A 22 6.85 -8.91 -5.81
N ALA A 23 7.24 -9.36 -7.00
CA ALA A 23 8.61 -9.75 -7.29
C ALA A 23 9.57 -8.54 -7.34
N PRO A 24 10.77 -8.65 -6.75
CA PRO A 24 11.26 -9.78 -5.96
C PRO A 24 10.67 -9.73 -4.54
N GLY A 25 9.97 -10.80 -4.11
CA GLY A 25 9.46 -10.95 -2.74
C GLY A 25 7.98 -10.63 -2.53
N LYS A 26 7.68 -9.94 -1.43
CA LYS A 26 6.33 -9.57 -0.99
C LYS A 26 6.19 -8.07 -0.85
N ALA A 27 4.97 -7.56 -0.91
CA ALA A 27 4.65 -6.17 -0.60
C ALA A 27 3.41 -6.14 0.28
N LEU A 28 3.35 -5.15 1.17
CA LEU A 28 2.15 -4.87 1.93
C LEU A 28 1.19 -4.07 1.07
N VAL A 29 -0.09 -4.40 1.20
CA VAL A 29 -1.19 -3.80 0.45
C VAL A 29 -2.08 -3.03 1.39
N ARG A 30 -2.31 -1.76 1.08
CA ARG A 30 -3.26 -0.93 1.81
C ARG A 30 -4.26 -0.24 0.89
N ARG A 31 -5.55 -0.35 1.21
CA ARG A 31 -6.60 0.47 0.57
C ARG A 31 -6.65 1.85 1.19
N VAL A 32 -6.70 2.88 0.35
CA VAL A 32 -6.87 4.27 0.78
C VAL A 32 -8.34 4.54 1.04
N ARG A 33 -8.74 4.71 2.30
CA ARG A 33 -10.15 4.99 2.63
C ARG A 33 -10.63 6.29 1.99
N GLY A 34 -11.86 6.27 1.46
CA GLY A 34 -12.44 7.40 0.73
C GLY A 34 -11.93 7.56 -0.71
N HIS A 35 -11.04 6.67 -1.17
CA HIS A 35 -10.49 6.72 -2.51
C HIS A 35 -10.48 5.32 -3.14
N ASN A 36 -10.67 5.24 -4.47
CA ASN A 36 -10.43 4.00 -5.20
C ASN A 36 -8.94 3.85 -5.53
N LEU A 37 -8.12 3.75 -4.49
CA LEU A 37 -6.67 3.68 -4.59
C LEU A 37 -6.14 2.61 -3.64
N TRP A 38 -5.14 1.87 -4.11
CA TRP A 38 -4.42 0.81 -3.40
C TRP A 38 -2.93 1.11 -3.44
N LEU A 39 -2.28 1.06 -2.28
CA LEU A 39 -0.84 1.23 -2.16
C LEU A 39 -0.17 -0.11 -1.97
N LEU A 40 0.95 -0.30 -2.67
CA LEU A 40 1.91 -1.36 -2.42
C LEU A 40 3.18 -0.73 -1.86
N TYR A 41 3.61 -1.19 -0.70
CA TYR A 41 4.78 -0.64 -0.04
C TYR A 41 5.55 -1.69 0.76
N ARG A 42 6.77 -1.32 1.13
CA ARG A 42 7.66 -2.02 2.07
C ARG A 42 8.16 -1.01 3.08
N PHE A 43 8.67 -1.50 4.20
CA PHE A 43 9.40 -0.65 5.13
C PHE A 43 10.52 -1.46 5.79
N ASP A 44 11.53 -0.75 6.27
CA ASP A 44 12.52 -1.24 7.21
C ASP A 44 12.46 -0.40 8.50
N GLU A 45 13.48 -0.51 9.35
CA GLU A 45 13.53 0.20 10.63
C GLU A 45 13.53 1.73 10.47
N GLU A 46 13.95 2.24 9.31
CA GLU A 46 14.20 3.66 9.08
C GLU A 46 13.37 4.23 7.92
N HIS A 47 12.95 3.41 6.97
CA HIS A 47 12.41 3.84 5.69
C HIS A 47 11.10 3.16 5.32
N LEU A 48 10.21 3.91 4.67
CA LEU A 48 9.03 3.38 3.98
C LEU A 48 9.19 3.58 2.47
N PHE A 49 9.18 2.48 1.73
CA PHE A 49 9.31 2.44 0.27
C PHE A 49 7.94 2.19 -0.36
N VAL A 50 7.37 3.23 -0.97
CA VAL A 50 6.18 3.07 -1.81
C VAL A 50 6.61 2.52 -3.17
N ILE A 51 6.15 1.31 -3.49
CA ILE A 51 6.48 0.62 -4.74
C ILE A 51 5.58 1.12 -5.86
N THR A 52 4.26 1.12 -5.63
CA THR A 52 3.29 1.60 -6.61
C THR A 52 1.97 1.96 -5.95
N ALA A 53 1.19 2.80 -6.64
CA ALA A 53 -0.17 3.12 -6.31
C ALA A 53 -1.06 2.81 -7.53
N ARG A 54 -2.12 2.04 -7.33
CA ARG A 54 -3.03 1.60 -8.42
C ARG A 54 -4.50 1.74 -8.03
N ASN A 55 -5.36 1.88 -9.03
CA ASN A 55 -6.82 2.02 -8.87
C ASN A 55 -7.59 0.68 -8.90
N GLN A 56 -6.87 -0.44 -8.94
CA GLN A 56 -7.42 -1.80 -8.95
C GLN A 56 -6.83 -2.63 -7.79
N PRO A 57 -7.60 -3.58 -7.22
CA PRO A 57 -7.12 -4.41 -6.13
C PRO A 57 -5.94 -5.28 -6.56
N PRO A 58 -4.98 -5.53 -5.66
CA PRO A 58 -3.77 -6.29 -5.97
C PRO A 58 -3.89 -7.79 -5.84
N LEU A 59 -4.87 -8.25 -5.06
CA LEU A 59 -5.25 -9.64 -4.94
C LEU A 59 -6.52 -9.84 -5.77
N PRO A 60 -6.72 -11.02 -6.38
CA PRO A 60 -8.06 -11.42 -6.82
C PRO A 60 -8.99 -11.24 -5.63
N ILE A 61 -10.07 -10.49 -5.82
CA ILE A 61 -11.17 -10.53 -4.87
C ILE A 61 -11.80 -11.89 -5.14
N ASP A 62 -11.65 -12.85 -4.22
CA ASP A 62 -12.49 -14.04 -4.28
C ASP A 62 -13.94 -13.53 -4.24
N GLU A 63 -14.73 -13.90 -5.25
CA GLU A 63 -16.16 -13.54 -5.38
C GLU A 63 -17.01 -14.04 -4.21
#